data_AF-A0A8T8DWN1-F1
#
_entry.id   AF-A0A8T8DWN1-F1
#
_cell.length_a   1.000
_cell.length_b   1.000
_cell.length_c   1.000
_cell.angle_alpha   90.00
_cell.angle_beta   90.00
_cell.angle_gamma   90.00
#
_symmetry.space_group_name_H-M   'P 1'
#
loop_
_entity.id
_entity.type
_entity.pdbx_description
1 polymer ?
#
loop_
_entity_poly.entity_id
_entity_poly.type
_entity_poly.pdbx_seq_one_letter_code
_entity_poly.pdbx_strand_id
1 'polypeptide(L)'
;MNAQITGESDELVGLSVIDSNDIEHVLDIRKKDGEITGHEQDGYPDDPSERTYSEGEHVSQARRYAKYYVDQETEHDTLPWDLDADQFEAVRQALRALSSEEIEKYFGDLLAQSLSHYADDPDVDIGDTSRPEVLPAEQIGGEDAVIYKQEIYLDDSGAIEAVSDIGMTYYVARGERKTVWRGDTPDRKPDARVELFPAPLVDPAPFRDYLVYNLRCQIRDCYLMMGLEPPEEYRVLGHGQYRFTGKYDSFDIYPPYHDFNADIPGYTLEFRPDLPITWGELIGLVDSDGDQSLYDQIKNTLFSR
;
A
#
# COMPACT_ATOMS: atom_id res chain seq x y z
N MET A 1 -0.67 17.10 13.79
CA MET A 1 0.64 17.58 13.32
C MET A 1 0.56 19.05 12.95
N ASN A 2 1.62 19.80 13.22
CA ASN A 2 1.83 21.16 12.73
C ASN A 2 3.32 21.38 12.51
N ALA A 3 3.73 22.20 11.55
CA ALA A 3 5.15 22.44 11.26
C ALA A 3 5.43 23.90 10.91
N GLN A 4 6.67 24.31 11.13
CA GLN A 4 7.20 25.59 10.74
C GLN A 4 8.67 25.47 10.33
N ILE A 5 9.03 25.98 9.14
CA ILE A 5 10.43 26.13 8.74
C ILE A 5 11.08 27.18 9.65
N THR A 6 12.18 26.80 10.31
CA THR A 6 12.90 27.64 11.28
C THR A 6 14.18 28.24 10.69
N GLY A 7 14.71 27.65 9.62
CA GLY A 7 15.87 28.16 8.92
C GLY A 7 16.23 27.35 7.68
N GLU A 8 17.05 27.94 6.83
CA GLU A 8 17.52 27.28 5.61
C GLU A 8 19.00 27.65 5.38
N SER A 9 19.78 26.65 4.99
CA SER A 9 21.18 26.77 4.58
C SER A 9 21.34 26.33 3.12
N ASP A 10 22.56 26.29 2.59
CA ASP A 10 22.79 25.80 1.23
C ASP A 10 22.37 24.32 1.05
N GLU A 11 22.50 23.49 2.09
CA GLU A 11 22.28 22.03 2.01
C GLU A 11 21.07 21.53 2.79
N LEU A 12 20.65 22.24 3.83
CA LEU A 12 19.65 21.78 4.81
C LEU A 12 18.50 22.79 4.98
N VAL A 13 17.30 22.26 5.22
CA VAL A 13 16.14 22.97 5.75
C VAL A 13 15.91 22.52 7.19
N GLY A 14 15.94 23.47 8.13
CA GLY A 14 15.61 23.25 9.52
C GLY A 14 14.13 23.56 9.78
N LEU A 15 13.45 22.72 10.56
CA LEU A 15 12.05 22.91 10.90
C LEU A 15 11.70 22.40 12.30
N SER A 16 10.67 23.00 12.89
CA SER A 16 10.00 22.50 14.09
C SER A 16 8.70 21.81 13.67
N VAL A 17 8.44 20.62 14.22
CA VAL A 17 7.21 19.85 14.03
C VAL A 17 6.60 19.58 15.40
N ILE A 18 5.34 19.97 15.58
CA ILE A 18 4.52 19.55 16.72
C ILE A 18 3.73 18.32 16.32
N ASP A 19 3.92 17.21 17.03
CA ASP A 19 3.24 15.95 16.74
C ASP A 19 1.79 15.91 17.27
N SER A 20 1.16 14.73 17.23
CA SER A 20 -0.23 14.55 17.71
C SER A 20 -0.36 14.53 19.23
N ASN A 21 0.74 14.46 19.97
CA ASN A 21 0.78 14.51 21.44
C ASN A 21 1.31 15.85 21.96
N ASP A 22 1.33 16.89 21.10
CA ASP A 22 1.86 18.22 21.40
C ASP A 22 3.36 18.22 21.77
N ILE A 23 4.13 17.22 21.30
CA ILE A 23 5.58 17.17 21.47
C ILE A 23 6.26 17.88 20.31
N GLU A 24 7.20 18.75 20.64
CA GLU A 24 8.04 19.43 19.65
C GLU A 24 9.20 18.55 19.21
N HIS A 25 9.41 18.49 17.91
CA HIS A 25 10.55 17.89 17.25
C HIS A 25 11.27 18.96 16.42
N VAL A 26 12.56 19.12 16.65
CA VAL A 26 13.42 19.96 15.81
C VAL A 26 14.19 19.04 14.86
N LEU A 27 14.04 19.25 13.56
CA LEU A 27 14.66 18.42 12.53
C LEU A 27 15.46 19.26 11.54
N ASP A 28 16.52 18.65 11.01
CA ASP A 28 17.24 19.14 9.83
C ASP A 28 17.07 18.14 8.69
N ILE A 29 16.58 18.62 7.55
CA ILE A 29 16.34 17.82 6.35
C ILE A 29 17.28 18.26 5.24
N ARG A 30 17.94 17.31 4.61
CA ARG A 30 18.80 17.54 3.46
C ARG A 30 17.98 17.72 2.19
N LYS A 31 18.18 18.85 1.50
CA LYS A 31 17.39 19.26 0.34
C LYS A 31 17.39 18.27 -0.82
N LYS A 32 18.54 17.63 -1.09
CA LYS A 32 18.74 16.83 -2.30
C LYS A 32 18.00 15.48 -2.32
N ASP A 33 17.61 14.97 -1.15
CA ASP A 33 17.06 13.61 -1.01
C ASP A 33 16.18 13.39 0.24
N GLY A 34 15.90 14.46 0.99
CA GLY A 34 15.08 14.39 2.19
C GLY A 34 15.68 13.60 3.34
N GLU A 35 16.99 13.30 3.35
CA GLU A 35 17.60 12.64 4.52
C GLU A 35 17.51 13.54 5.76
N ILE A 36 17.04 12.99 6.88
CA ILE A 36 17.02 13.70 8.16
C ILE A 36 18.42 13.59 8.78
N THR A 37 19.13 14.71 8.83
CA THR A 37 20.51 14.79 9.34
C THR A 37 20.58 15.16 10.82
N GLY A 38 19.51 15.70 11.37
CA GLY A 38 19.36 16.03 12.79
C GLY A 38 17.91 15.81 13.24
N HIS A 39 17.71 15.31 14.45
CA HIS A 39 16.40 15.15 15.08
C HIS A 39 16.55 15.21 16.59
N GLU A 40 15.98 16.24 17.21
CA GLU A 40 15.93 16.46 18.65
C GLU A 40 14.48 16.58 19.13
N GLN A 41 14.18 16.02 20.31
CA GLN A 41 12.88 16.06 20.98
C GLN A 41 13.06 15.63 22.44
N ASP A 42 12.22 16.11 23.36
CA ASP A 42 12.28 15.80 24.81
C ASP A 42 11.04 15.03 25.35
N GLY A 43 10.10 14.66 24.48
CA GLY A 43 8.83 14.01 24.86
C GLY A 43 8.88 12.48 24.94
N TYR A 44 9.87 11.85 24.30
CA TYR A 44 10.02 10.40 24.19
C TYR A 44 11.45 9.98 24.56
N PRO A 45 11.69 8.72 25.00
CA PRO A 45 13.04 8.22 25.26
C PRO A 45 14.01 8.42 24.08
N ASP A 46 15.26 8.77 24.34
CA ASP A 46 16.28 8.94 23.28
C ASP A 46 16.68 7.61 22.64
N ASP A 47 16.81 6.57 23.46
CA ASP A 47 17.10 5.21 22.99
C ASP A 47 15.82 4.59 22.37
N PRO A 48 15.82 4.27 21.06
CA PRO A 48 14.66 3.67 20.42
C PRO A 48 14.22 2.34 21.05
N SER A 49 15.11 1.61 21.72
CA SER A 49 14.79 0.36 22.41
C SER A 49 14.03 0.55 23.72
N GLU A 50 14.04 1.77 24.27
CA GLU A 50 13.28 2.16 25.45
C GLU A 50 11.88 2.70 25.11
N ARG A 51 11.58 2.93 23.83
CA ARG A 51 10.27 3.40 23.36
C ARG A 51 9.28 2.24 23.24
N THR A 52 8.04 2.51 23.59
CA THR A 52 6.90 1.70 23.16
C THR A 52 6.71 1.79 21.64
N TYR A 53 5.94 0.87 21.06
CA TYR A 53 5.61 0.92 19.63
C TYR A 53 4.94 2.25 19.23
N SER A 54 4.04 2.76 20.07
CA SER A 54 3.29 3.99 19.85
C SER A 54 4.18 5.22 19.90
N GLU A 55 5.04 5.33 20.92
CA GLU A 55 6.03 6.41 21.02
C GLU A 55 7.00 6.39 19.82
N GLY A 56 7.48 5.21 19.43
CA GLY A 56 8.30 5.04 18.24
C GLY A 56 7.58 5.46 16.96
N GLU A 57 6.27 5.23 16.86
CA GLU A 57 5.47 5.65 15.72
C GLU A 57 5.23 7.15 15.68
N HIS A 58 4.96 7.83 16.80
CA HIS A 58 4.83 9.30 16.84
C HIS A 58 6.11 9.98 16.34
N VAL A 59 7.28 9.53 16.82
CA VAL A 59 8.59 9.98 16.31
C VAL A 59 8.71 9.71 14.80
N SER A 60 8.24 8.55 14.32
CA SER A 60 8.29 8.20 12.89
C SER A 60 7.29 8.97 12.04
N GLN A 61 6.15 9.37 12.58
CA GLN A 61 5.16 10.24 11.94
C GLN A 61 5.72 11.65 11.82
N ALA A 62 6.31 12.21 12.88
CA ALA A 62 6.97 13.52 12.85
C ALA A 62 8.04 13.60 11.78
N ARG A 63 8.88 12.56 11.66
CA ARG A 63 9.90 12.46 10.60
C ARG A 63 9.31 12.42 9.18
N ARG A 64 8.22 11.67 8.97
CA ARG A 64 7.55 11.58 7.66
C ARG A 64 6.83 12.88 7.30
N TYR A 65 6.11 13.45 8.26
CA TYR A 65 5.43 14.74 8.12
C TYR A 65 6.41 15.89 7.87
N ALA A 66 7.59 15.88 8.49
CA ALA A 66 8.62 16.88 8.25
C ALA A 66 9.08 16.91 6.78
N LYS A 67 9.32 15.73 6.19
CA LYS A 67 9.67 15.61 4.76
C LYS A 67 8.54 16.10 3.87
N TYR A 68 7.32 15.64 4.13
CA TYR A 68 6.13 16.10 3.42
C TYR A 68 5.98 17.62 3.50
N TYR A 69 6.16 18.22 4.68
CA TYR A 69 6.00 19.66 4.85
C TYR A 69 7.05 20.47 4.06
N VAL A 70 8.31 20.02 4.04
CA VAL A 70 9.35 20.66 3.22
C VAL A 70 9.03 20.51 1.73
N ASP A 71 8.62 19.32 1.30
CA ASP A 71 8.21 19.04 -0.08
C ASP A 71 7.07 19.95 -0.56
N GLN A 72 6.08 20.19 0.30
CA GLN A 72 4.91 21.00 -0.05
C GLN A 72 5.15 22.51 0.00
N GLU A 73 6.00 22.98 0.92
CA GLU A 73 6.21 24.41 1.18
C GLU A 73 7.46 24.99 0.49
N THR A 74 8.26 24.14 -0.17
CA THR A 74 9.50 24.53 -0.86
C THR A 74 9.62 23.86 -2.23
N GLU A 75 10.66 24.16 -2.98
CA GLU A 75 10.96 23.48 -4.25
C GLU A 75 11.67 22.12 -4.09
N HIS A 76 11.95 21.67 -2.86
CA HIS A 76 12.81 20.51 -2.60
C HIS A 76 11.99 19.22 -2.51
N ASP A 77 12.14 18.34 -3.50
CA ASP A 77 11.62 16.97 -3.50
C ASP A 77 12.30 16.13 -2.40
N THR A 78 11.67 16.14 -1.23
CA THR A 78 12.18 15.46 -0.01
C THR A 78 11.30 14.29 0.41
N LEU A 79 10.13 14.14 -0.22
CA LEU A 79 9.19 13.07 0.05
C LEU A 79 9.61 11.79 -0.70
N PRO A 80 9.67 10.62 -0.05
CA PRO A 80 9.87 9.37 -0.77
C PRO A 80 8.71 9.12 -1.73
N TRP A 81 9.01 8.65 -2.94
CA TRP A 81 8.00 8.29 -3.96
C TRP A 81 6.91 7.35 -3.42
N ASP A 82 7.26 6.49 -2.44
CA ASP A 82 6.34 5.53 -1.83
C ASP A 82 5.48 6.12 -0.70
N LEU A 83 5.47 7.44 -0.55
CA LEU A 83 4.65 8.23 0.39
C LEU A 83 4.04 9.46 -0.27
N ASP A 84 4.12 9.58 -1.59
CA ASP A 84 3.62 10.72 -2.35
C ASP A 84 2.15 10.50 -2.77
N ALA A 85 1.25 11.15 -2.02
CA ALA A 85 -0.19 11.07 -2.26
C ALA A 85 -0.61 11.70 -3.60
N ASP A 86 0.05 12.78 -4.03
CA ASP A 86 -0.28 13.47 -5.26
C ASP A 86 0.17 12.66 -6.48
N GLN A 87 1.36 12.06 -6.40
CA GLN A 87 1.84 11.14 -7.42
C GLN A 87 0.98 9.87 -7.52
N PHE A 88 0.55 9.31 -6.38
CA PHE A 88 -0.40 8.19 -6.39
C PHE A 88 -1.74 8.57 -7.00
N GLU A 89 -2.23 9.79 -6.78
CA GLU A 89 -3.46 10.28 -7.41
C GLU A 89 -3.27 10.44 -8.93
N ALA A 90 -2.13 10.96 -9.38
CA ALA A 90 -1.80 11.06 -10.79
C ALA A 90 -1.81 9.68 -11.48
N VAL A 91 -1.15 8.68 -10.88
CA VAL A 91 -1.18 7.30 -11.39
C VAL A 91 -2.59 6.72 -11.33
N ARG A 92 -3.37 7.00 -10.28
CA ARG A 92 -4.75 6.54 -10.16
C ARG A 92 -5.64 7.11 -11.28
N GLN A 93 -5.45 8.36 -11.68
CA GLN A 93 -6.15 8.95 -12.82
C GLN A 93 -5.71 8.34 -14.14
N ALA A 94 -4.41 8.11 -14.33
CA ALA A 94 -3.89 7.44 -15.51
C ALA A 94 -4.46 6.01 -15.67
N LEU A 95 -4.52 5.24 -14.56
CA LEU A 95 -5.16 3.93 -14.54
C LEU A 95 -6.63 3.98 -14.91
N ARG A 96 -7.41 4.92 -14.36
CA ARG A 96 -8.84 5.09 -14.67
C ARG A 96 -9.11 5.36 -16.15
N ALA A 97 -8.18 6.04 -16.82
CA ALA A 97 -8.31 6.39 -18.23
C ALA A 97 -8.07 5.20 -19.17
N LEU A 98 -7.46 4.11 -18.69
CA LEU A 98 -7.16 2.94 -19.52
C LEU A 98 -8.43 2.20 -19.96
N SER A 99 -8.43 1.83 -21.24
CA SER A 99 -9.34 0.84 -21.82
C SER A 99 -8.99 -0.58 -21.37
N SER A 100 -9.90 -1.54 -21.57
CA SER A 100 -9.65 -2.95 -21.28
C SER A 100 -8.44 -3.50 -22.04
N GLU A 101 -8.27 -3.11 -23.31
CA GLU A 101 -7.11 -3.53 -24.13
C GLU A 101 -5.78 -2.99 -23.56
N GLU A 102 -5.77 -1.78 -23.03
CA GLU A 102 -4.58 -1.21 -22.38
C GLU A 102 -4.31 -1.88 -21.03
N ILE A 103 -5.34 -2.26 -20.29
CA ILE A 103 -5.17 -3.02 -19.05
C ILE A 103 -4.61 -4.41 -19.33
N GLU A 104 -5.10 -5.10 -20.35
CA GLU A 104 -4.50 -6.37 -20.80
C GLU A 104 -3.04 -6.18 -21.21
N LYS A 105 -2.73 -5.10 -21.94
CA LYS A 105 -1.36 -4.80 -22.38
C LYS A 105 -0.39 -4.57 -21.22
N TYR A 106 -0.77 -3.77 -20.22
CA TYR A 106 0.15 -3.39 -19.13
C TYR A 106 0.05 -4.34 -17.93
N PHE A 107 -1.14 -4.81 -17.59
CA PHE A 107 -1.42 -5.53 -16.35
C PHE A 107 -1.97 -6.95 -16.60
N GLY A 108 -2.02 -7.43 -17.85
CA GLY A 108 -2.56 -8.75 -18.20
C GLY A 108 -1.85 -9.90 -17.50
N ASP A 109 -0.51 -9.86 -17.40
CA ASP A 109 0.24 -10.88 -16.67
C ASP A 109 -0.06 -10.82 -15.16
N LEU A 110 -0.22 -9.64 -14.59
CA LEU A 110 -0.60 -9.47 -13.18
C LEU A 110 -2.01 -10.03 -12.91
N LEU A 111 -2.96 -9.78 -13.83
CA LEU A 111 -4.32 -10.31 -13.79
C LEU A 111 -4.30 -11.85 -13.87
N ALA A 112 -3.61 -12.41 -14.86
CA ALA A 112 -3.48 -13.85 -15.03
C ALA A 112 -2.80 -14.52 -13.83
N GLN A 113 -1.76 -13.88 -13.28
CA GLN A 113 -1.06 -14.35 -12.09
C GLN A 113 -1.99 -14.39 -10.87
N SER A 114 -2.77 -13.33 -10.65
CA SER A 114 -3.78 -13.27 -9.58
C SER A 114 -4.84 -14.35 -9.76
N LEU A 115 -5.43 -14.46 -10.95
CA LEU A 115 -6.52 -15.39 -11.25
C LEU A 115 -6.07 -16.86 -11.16
N SER A 116 -4.80 -17.15 -11.44
CA SER A 116 -4.26 -18.52 -11.42
C SER A 116 -4.34 -19.24 -10.07
N HIS A 117 -4.51 -18.51 -8.96
CA HIS A 117 -4.73 -19.12 -7.64
C HIS A 117 -6.08 -19.81 -7.52
N TYR A 118 -7.03 -19.48 -8.40
CA TYR A 118 -8.39 -20.01 -8.39
C TYR A 118 -8.58 -21.14 -9.42
N ALA A 119 -7.50 -21.72 -9.95
CA ALA A 119 -7.58 -22.77 -10.97
C ALA A 119 -8.28 -24.06 -10.48
N ASP A 120 -8.18 -24.36 -9.19
CA ASP A 120 -8.83 -25.51 -8.55
C ASP A 120 -10.17 -25.13 -7.90
N ASP A 121 -10.60 -23.87 -7.99
CA ASP A 121 -11.88 -23.41 -7.46
C ASP A 121 -13.01 -23.70 -8.45
N PRO A 122 -13.99 -24.56 -8.10
CA PRO A 122 -15.04 -24.96 -9.02
C PRO A 122 -16.01 -23.83 -9.41
N ASP A 123 -16.02 -22.74 -8.64
CA ASP A 123 -16.94 -21.62 -8.82
C ASP A 123 -16.29 -20.46 -9.61
N VAL A 124 -14.99 -20.53 -9.91
CA VAL A 124 -14.28 -19.49 -10.68
C VAL A 124 -13.90 -20.02 -12.06
N ASP A 125 -14.53 -19.49 -13.11
CA ASP A 125 -14.12 -19.77 -14.48
C ASP A 125 -12.86 -18.97 -14.82
N ILE A 126 -11.70 -19.63 -14.70
CA ILE A 126 -10.42 -19.04 -15.10
C ILE A 126 -10.11 -19.22 -16.59
N GLY A 127 -10.97 -19.90 -17.36
CA GLY A 127 -10.73 -20.22 -18.77
C GLY A 127 -9.40 -20.95 -19.01
N ASP A 128 -8.67 -20.53 -20.06
CA ASP A 128 -7.34 -21.05 -20.40
C ASP A 128 -6.20 -20.31 -19.67
N THR A 129 -6.50 -19.58 -18.59
CA THR A 129 -5.51 -18.78 -17.86
C THR A 129 -4.41 -19.68 -17.30
N SER A 130 -3.16 -19.34 -17.63
CA SER A 130 -1.97 -19.95 -17.02
C SER A 130 -1.36 -19.00 -16.00
N ARG A 131 -0.63 -19.54 -15.02
CA ARG A 131 0.21 -18.75 -14.10
C ARG A 131 1.48 -18.25 -14.81
N PRO A 132 1.66 -16.93 -15.03
CA PRO A 132 2.84 -16.40 -15.73
C PRO A 132 4.15 -16.67 -14.97
N GLU A 133 4.14 -16.52 -13.64
CA GLU A 133 5.31 -16.65 -12.77
C GLU A 133 5.13 -17.76 -11.73
N VAL A 134 6.13 -18.63 -11.64
CA VAL A 134 6.15 -19.75 -10.69
C VAL A 134 6.30 -19.24 -9.27
N LEU A 135 5.47 -19.76 -8.35
CA LEU A 135 5.60 -19.44 -6.93
C LEU A 135 6.98 -19.88 -6.38
N PRO A 136 7.63 -19.05 -5.56
CA PRO A 136 8.90 -19.39 -4.93
C PRO A 136 8.79 -20.68 -4.11
N ALA A 137 9.62 -21.68 -4.41
CA ALA A 137 9.62 -22.97 -3.69
C ALA A 137 9.99 -22.85 -2.19
N GLU A 138 10.63 -21.75 -1.81
CA GLU A 138 11.00 -21.43 -0.43
C GLU A 138 9.88 -20.67 0.34
N GLN A 139 8.76 -20.34 -0.32
CA GLN A 139 7.60 -19.73 0.32
C GLN A 139 7.05 -20.66 1.40
N ILE A 140 6.69 -20.07 2.54
CA ILE A 140 5.93 -20.73 3.60
C ILE A 140 4.52 -20.11 3.69
N GLY A 141 3.56 -20.93 4.10
CA GLY A 141 2.13 -20.56 4.10
C GLY A 141 1.39 -21.12 2.87
N GLY A 142 0.10 -20.81 2.77
CA GLY A 142 -0.70 -21.15 1.59
C GLY A 142 -0.24 -20.37 0.36
N GLU A 143 -0.66 -20.80 -0.83
CA GLU A 143 -0.34 -20.09 -2.08
C GLU A 143 -0.83 -18.64 -2.06
N ASP A 144 -1.95 -18.38 -1.38
CA ASP A 144 -2.53 -17.04 -1.19
C ASP A 144 -1.78 -16.14 -0.21
N ALA A 145 -0.77 -16.66 0.49
CA ALA A 145 0.09 -15.88 1.39
C ALA A 145 1.19 -15.10 0.64
N VAL A 146 0.93 -14.78 -0.63
CA VAL A 146 1.80 -14.02 -1.54
C VAL A 146 1.14 -12.68 -1.87
N ILE A 147 1.97 -11.67 -2.05
CA ILE A 147 1.53 -10.35 -2.48
C ILE A 147 2.24 -10.03 -3.78
N TYR A 148 1.44 -9.76 -4.79
CA TYR A 148 1.92 -9.31 -6.08
C TYR A 148 2.07 -7.80 -6.08
N LYS A 149 3.13 -7.36 -6.76
CA LYS A 149 3.49 -5.95 -6.90
C LYS A 149 3.79 -5.66 -8.34
N GLN A 150 3.38 -4.48 -8.79
CA GLN A 150 3.80 -3.97 -10.10
C GLN A 150 4.05 -2.48 -9.99
N GLU A 151 5.24 -2.05 -10.38
CA GLU A 151 5.65 -0.66 -10.41
C GLU A 151 5.13 0.00 -11.69
N ILE A 152 4.68 1.23 -11.59
CA ILE A 152 4.03 1.99 -12.66
C ILE A 152 4.83 3.26 -12.93
N TYR A 153 5.03 3.56 -14.20
CA TYR A 153 5.85 4.64 -14.70
C TYR A 153 5.01 5.51 -15.65
N LEU A 154 4.91 6.81 -15.35
CA LEU A 154 4.22 7.80 -16.17
C LEU A 154 5.20 8.53 -17.10
N ASP A 155 4.75 8.88 -18.31
CA ASP A 155 5.47 9.84 -19.17
C ASP A 155 5.18 11.30 -18.77
N ASP A 156 5.84 12.24 -19.45
CA ASP A 156 5.67 13.68 -19.25
C ASP A 156 4.23 14.19 -19.50
N SER A 157 3.37 13.39 -20.15
CA SER A 157 1.96 13.71 -20.37
C SER A 157 1.05 13.19 -19.25
N GLY A 158 1.58 12.42 -18.31
CA GLY A 158 0.84 11.75 -17.24
C GLY A 158 0.19 10.44 -17.67
N ALA A 159 0.54 9.89 -18.84
CA ALA A 159 0.07 8.59 -19.30
C ALA A 159 1.01 7.46 -18.86
N ILE A 160 0.49 6.25 -18.69
CA ILE A 160 1.32 5.08 -18.35
C ILE A 160 2.21 4.72 -19.54
N GLU A 161 3.52 4.92 -19.40
CA GLU A 161 4.50 4.55 -20.42
C GLU A 161 5.01 3.12 -20.26
N ALA A 162 5.18 2.70 -19.00
CA ALA A 162 5.78 1.42 -18.67
C ALA A 162 5.28 0.93 -17.31
N VAL A 163 5.45 -0.37 -17.11
CA VAL A 163 5.26 -1.05 -15.85
C VAL A 163 6.44 -2.01 -15.65
N SER A 164 6.75 -2.34 -14.39
CA SER A 164 7.65 -3.47 -14.14
C SER A 164 6.98 -4.79 -14.50
N ASP A 165 7.77 -5.85 -14.56
CA ASP A 165 7.25 -7.21 -14.40
C ASP A 165 6.75 -7.43 -12.96
N ILE A 166 6.21 -8.63 -12.69
CA ILE A 166 5.60 -8.97 -11.41
C ILE A 166 6.65 -9.11 -10.31
N GLY A 167 6.53 -8.30 -9.27
CA GLY A 167 7.20 -8.48 -7.99
C GLY A 167 6.37 -9.39 -7.07
N MET A 168 7.03 -10.29 -6.36
CA MET A 168 6.37 -11.20 -5.42
C MET A 168 6.95 -11.02 -4.02
N THR A 169 6.11 -10.64 -3.08
CA THR A 169 6.44 -10.63 -1.65
C THR A 169 5.81 -11.83 -0.97
N TYR A 170 6.62 -12.61 -0.26
CA TYR A 170 6.19 -13.83 0.42
C TYR A 170 6.97 -14.04 1.70
N TYR A 171 6.44 -14.88 2.59
CA TYR A 171 7.11 -15.26 3.82
C TYR A 171 8.10 -16.39 3.56
N VAL A 172 9.31 -16.29 4.14
CA VAL A 172 10.33 -17.37 4.16
C VAL A 172 10.49 -17.97 5.57
N ALA A 173 10.14 -17.18 6.59
CA ALA A 173 10.04 -17.59 7.98
C ALA A 173 9.01 -16.70 8.69
N ARG A 174 8.61 -17.07 9.92
CA ARG A 174 7.69 -16.25 10.71
C ARG A 174 8.27 -14.85 10.92
N GLY A 175 7.59 -13.83 10.39
CA GLY A 175 8.02 -12.43 10.48
C GLY A 175 9.13 -12.05 9.48
N GLU A 176 9.62 -12.97 8.67
CA GLU A 176 10.63 -12.71 7.65
C GLU A 176 10.01 -12.81 6.25
N ARG A 177 10.13 -11.73 5.49
CA ARG A 177 9.58 -11.60 4.14
C ARG A 177 10.70 -11.35 3.16
N LYS A 178 10.52 -11.86 1.94
CA LYS A 178 11.38 -11.58 0.81
C LYS A 178 10.55 -11.03 -0.33
N THR A 179 11.09 -10.04 -1.04
CA THR A 179 10.55 -9.58 -2.32
C THR A 179 11.49 -10.04 -3.42
N VAL A 180 10.95 -10.71 -4.43
CA VAL A 180 11.68 -11.02 -5.66
C VAL A 180 11.02 -10.31 -6.82
N TRP A 181 11.83 -9.63 -7.62
CA TRP A 181 11.39 -9.04 -8.87
C TRP A 181 11.84 -9.94 -10.02
N ARG A 182 10.96 -10.10 -10.99
CA ARG A 182 11.28 -10.70 -12.29
C ARG A 182 11.48 -9.57 -13.29
N GLY A 183 12.15 -9.87 -14.40
CA GLY A 183 12.40 -8.90 -15.45
C GLY A 183 13.33 -7.75 -15.10
N ASP A 184 13.40 -6.82 -16.05
CA ASP A 184 14.08 -5.56 -15.91
C ASP A 184 13.07 -4.47 -15.53
N THR A 185 13.49 -3.51 -14.72
CA THR A 185 12.73 -2.29 -14.44
C THR A 185 13.43 -1.07 -15.05
N PRO A 186 12.69 -0.02 -15.42
CA PRO A 186 13.29 1.25 -15.80
C PRO A 186 14.32 1.74 -14.77
N ASP A 187 15.43 2.31 -15.24
CA ASP A 187 16.50 2.89 -14.39
C ASP A 187 16.09 4.27 -13.84
N ARG A 188 14.93 4.30 -13.16
CA ARG A 188 14.39 5.45 -12.44
C ARG A 188 13.44 4.99 -11.34
N LYS A 189 13.11 5.88 -10.40
CA LYS A 189 12.07 5.62 -9.40
C LYS A 189 10.71 5.49 -10.11
N PRO A 190 9.85 4.55 -9.68
CA PRO A 190 8.48 4.49 -10.17
C PRO A 190 7.64 5.62 -9.61
N ASP A 191 6.54 5.89 -10.31
CA ASP A 191 5.54 6.89 -9.94
C ASP A 191 4.57 6.32 -8.91
N ALA A 192 4.23 5.03 -9.00
CA ALA A 192 3.53 4.31 -7.94
C ALA A 192 3.82 2.81 -8.02
N ARG A 193 3.34 2.06 -7.03
CA ARG A 193 3.37 0.60 -7.04
C ARG A 193 2.06 0.05 -6.51
N VAL A 194 1.33 -0.70 -7.32
CA VAL A 194 0.17 -1.44 -6.85
C VAL A 194 0.62 -2.66 -6.04
N GLU A 195 -0.10 -2.98 -4.98
CA GLU A 195 0.15 -4.16 -4.15
C GLU A 195 -1.17 -4.92 -3.98
N LEU A 196 -1.23 -6.18 -4.41
CA LEU A 196 -2.44 -6.98 -4.31
C LEU A 196 -2.19 -8.37 -3.75
N PHE A 197 -3.18 -8.84 -3.00
CA PHE A 197 -3.40 -10.26 -2.77
C PHE A 197 -4.12 -10.87 -3.99
N PRO A 198 -4.00 -12.19 -4.21
CA PRO A 198 -4.80 -12.88 -5.21
C PRO A 198 -6.29 -12.56 -5.04
N ALA A 199 -6.95 -12.26 -6.16
CA ALA A 199 -8.37 -11.97 -6.24
C ALA A 199 -8.98 -12.65 -7.49
N PRO A 200 -10.23 -13.16 -7.41
CA PRO A 200 -10.88 -13.88 -8.49
C PRO A 200 -11.51 -12.92 -9.51
N LEU A 201 -10.69 -12.00 -10.03
CA LEU A 201 -11.09 -11.04 -11.06
C LEU A 201 -10.75 -11.64 -12.43
N VAL A 202 -11.76 -11.81 -13.27
CA VAL A 202 -11.63 -12.39 -14.61
C VAL A 202 -11.49 -11.33 -15.69
N ASP A 203 -12.13 -10.17 -15.49
CA ASP A 203 -12.24 -9.13 -16.50
C ASP A 203 -11.23 -7.99 -16.26
N PRO A 204 -10.59 -7.47 -17.32
CA PRO A 204 -9.64 -6.36 -17.21
C PRO A 204 -10.24 -5.08 -16.59
N ALA A 205 -11.52 -4.78 -16.86
CA ALA A 205 -12.14 -3.55 -16.36
C ALA A 205 -12.37 -3.56 -14.82
N PRO A 206 -12.99 -4.60 -14.23
CA PRO A 206 -12.99 -4.79 -12.78
C PRO A 206 -11.59 -4.84 -12.16
N PHE A 207 -10.61 -5.42 -12.87
CA PHE A 207 -9.23 -5.45 -12.39
C PHE A 207 -8.61 -4.05 -12.30
N ARG A 208 -8.78 -3.21 -13.33
CA ARG A 208 -8.40 -1.79 -13.29
C ARG A 208 -9.03 -1.09 -12.09
N ASP A 209 -10.33 -1.29 -11.88
CA ASP A 209 -11.06 -0.61 -10.81
C ASP A 209 -10.56 -1.05 -9.42
N TYR A 210 -10.12 -2.31 -9.29
CA TYR A 210 -9.44 -2.81 -8.10
C TYR A 210 -8.07 -2.16 -7.88
N LEU A 211 -7.24 -2.04 -8.91
CA LEU A 211 -5.94 -1.35 -8.82
C LEU A 211 -6.10 0.13 -8.46
N VAL A 212 -7.11 0.79 -9.05
CA VAL A 212 -7.51 2.17 -8.72
C VAL A 212 -7.92 2.30 -7.27
N TYR A 213 -8.67 1.33 -6.74
CA TYR A 213 -9.06 1.32 -5.33
C TYR A 213 -7.87 1.05 -4.39
N ASN A 214 -6.97 0.15 -4.77
CA ASN A 214 -5.73 -0.07 -4.01
C ASN A 214 -4.93 1.23 -3.88
N LEU A 215 -4.71 1.98 -4.97
CA LEU A 215 -4.02 3.27 -4.89
C LEU A 215 -4.77 4.30 -4.03
N ARG A 216 -6.11 4.30 -4.04
CA ARG A 216 -6.91 5.14 -3.12
C ARG A 216 -6.62 4.80 -1.65
N CYS A 217 -6.52 3.51 -1.32
CA CYS A 217 -6.10 3.05 0.01
C CYS A 217 -4.63 3.41 0.32
N GLN A 218 -3.75 3.44 -0.68
CA GLN A 218 -2.37 3.90 -0.49
C GLN A 218 -2.28 5.40 -0.22
N ILE A 219 -3.10 6.22 -0.90
CA ILE A 219 -3.20 7.67 -0.62
C ILE A 219 -3.64 7.90 0.83
N ARG A 220 -4.66 7.17 1.30
CA ARG A 220 -5.07 7.16 2.72
C ARG A 220 -3.88 6.87 3.63
N ASP A 221 -3.13 5.81 3.32
CA ASP A 221 -1.99 5.39 4.13
C ASP A 221 -0.91 6.48 4.20
N CYS A 222 -0.66 7.24 3.13
CA CYS A 222 0.30 8.36 3.16
C CYS A 222 -0.04 9.35 4.29
N TYR A 223 -1.30 9.80 4.39
CA TYR A 223 -1.74 10.72 5.44
C TYR A 223 -1.65 10.11 6.84
N LEU A 224 -2.18 8.90 7.02
CA LEU A 224 -2.18 8.21 8.33
C LEU A 224 -0.76 8.01 8.86
N MET A 225 0.17 7.67 7.97
CA MET A 225 1.57 7.45 8.30
C MET A 225 2.35 8.72 8.62
N MET A 226 1.78 9.88 8.34
CA MET A 226 2.25 11.19 8.76
C MET A 226 1.53 11.70 10.01
N GLY A 227 0.61 10.93 10.61
CA GLY A 227 -0.19 11.38 11.75
C GLY A 227 -1.27 12.40 11.36
N LEU A 228 -1.70 12.39 10.09
CA LEU A 228 -2.75 13.25 9.56
C LEU A 228 -4.03 12.45 9.32
N GLU A 229 -5.16 13.13 9.40
CA GLU A 229 -6.43 12.62 8.89
C GLU A 229 -6.49 12.87 7.38
N PRO A 230 -6.71 11.84 6.54
CA PRO A 230 -6.85 12.02 5.10
C PRO A 230 -8.09 12.88 4.74
N PRO A 231 -8.08 13.52 3.56
CA PRO A 231 -9.29 14.08 2.95
C PRO A 231 -10.42 13.06 2.87
N GLU A 232 -11.68 13.53 2.92
CA GLU A 232 -12.86 12.66 3.02
C GLU A 232 -12.94 11.63 1.88
N GLU A 233 -12.59 12.03 0.66
CA GLU A 233 -12.55 11.16 -0.50
C GLU A 233 -11.51 10.04 -0.40
N TYR A 234 -10.56 10.08 0.53
CA TYR A 234 -9.57 9.03 0.75
C TYR A 234 -9.82 8.26 2.06
N ARG A 235 -10.88 8.56 2.81
CA ARG A 235 -11.27 7.79 4.00
C ARG A 235 -11.98 6.51 3.62
N VAL A 236 -11.21 5.55 3.13
CA VAL A 236 -11.71 4.26 2.67
C VAL A 236 -11.14 3.10 3.47
N LEU A 237 -11.84 1.97 3.48
CA LEU A 237 -11.37 0.72 4.05
C LEU A 237 -10.73 -0.18 3.00
N GLY A 238 -9.71 -0.94 3.41
CA GLY A 238 -9.08 -1.95 2.56
C GLY A 238 -7.57 -1.83 2.47
N HIS A 239 -6.95 -2.81 1.81
CA HIS A 239 -5.50 -2.90 1.68
C HIS A 239 -4.94 -1.80 0.78
N GLY A 240 -4.07 -0.97 1.38
CA GLY A 240 -3.18 -0.05 0.67
C GLY A 240 -1.77 -0.65 0.61
N GLN A 241 -0.78 0.03 1.19
CA GLN A 241 0.59 -0.47 1.21
C GLN A 241 0.74 -1.55 2.28
N TYR A 242 1.16 -2.75 1.89
CA TYR A 242 1.23 -3.87 2.81
C TYR A 242 2.21 -3.67 3.98
N ARG A 243 3.23 -2.82 3.80
CA ARG A 243 4.17 -2.47 4.87
C ARG A 243 3.49 -1.83 6.08
N PHE A 244 2.32 -1.22 5.92
CA PHE A 244 1.56 -0.57 6.99
C PHE A 244 0.50 -1.46 7.62
N THR A 245 0.07 -2.54 6.96
CA THR A 245 -0.89 -3.50 7.53
C THR A 245 -0.46 -3.99 8.91
N GLY A 246 0.80 -4.40 9.06
CA GLY A 246 1.31 -4.84 10.36
C GLY A 246 1.31 -3.76 11.45
N LYS A 247 1.35 -2.47 11.08
CA LYS A 247 1.20 -1.38 12.05
C LYS A 247 -0.24 -1.25 12.52
N TYR A 248 -1.20 -1.38 11.62
CA TYR A 248 -2.63 -1.36 11.95
C TYR A 248 -3.02 -2.49 12.91
N ASP A 249 -2.34 -3.65 12.82
CA ASP A 249 -2.57 -4.76 13.74
C ASP A 249 -1.85 -4.63 15.08
N SER A 250 -0.68 -3.98 15.09
CA SER A 250 0.24 -4.04 16.22
C SER A 250 0.26 -2.78 17.08
N PHE A 251 -0.11 -1.63 16.52
CA PHE A 251 0.03 -0.33 17.19
C PHE A 251 -1.36 0.14 17.61
N ASP A 252 -1.51 0.48 18.88
CA ASP A 252 -2.77 0.90 19.49
C ASP A 252 -3.31 2.24 18.99
N ILE A 253 -2.47 3.04 18.34
CA ILE A 253 -2.84 4.35 17.78
C ILE A 253 -3.61 4.25 16.46
N TYR A 254 -3.59 3.09 15.79
CA TYR A 254 -4.27 2.92 14.51
C TYR A 254 -5.47 2.00 14.64
N PRO A 255 -6.66 2.46 14.21
CA PRO A 255 -7.74 1.57 13.80
C PRO A 255 -7.29 0.60 12.68
N PRO A 256 -7.99 -0.54 12.50
CA PRO A 256 -7.66 -1.52 11.47
C PRO A 256 -8.15 -1.06 10.08
N TYR A 257 -7.60 0.02 9.53
CA TYR A 257 -8.04 0.61 8.25
C TYR A 257 -7.95 -0.34 7.04
N HIS A 258 -7.12 -1.38 7.15
CA HIS A 258 -6.99 -2.40 6.11
C HIS A 258 -8.14 -3.42 6.12
N ASP A 259 -8.87 -3.54 7.23
CA ASP A 259 -10.01 -4.44 7.37
C ASP A 259 -11.25 -3.82 6.72
N PHE A 260 -11.81 -4.55 5.76
CA PHE A 260 -12.98 -4.16 4.98
C PHE A 260 -14.26 -4.03 5.81
N ASN A 261 -14.35 -4.69 6.97
CA ASN A 261 -15.53 -4.66 7.85
C ASN A 261 -15.33 -3.80 9.10
N ALA A 262 -14.22 -3.07 9.19
CA ALA A 262 -13.97 -2.22 10.35
C ALA A 262 -15.01 -1.10 10.45
N ASP A 263 -15.62 -0.94 11.63
CA ASP A 263 -16.50 0.19 11.92
C ASP A 263 -15.67 1.37 12.43
N ILE A 264 -15.17 2.19 11.49
CA ILE A 264 -14.33 3.36 11.79
C ILE A 264 -15.08 4.63 11.36
N PRO A 265 -15.37 5.58 12.27
CA PRO A 265 -16.12 6.78 11.95
C PRO A 265 -15.52 7.57 10.77
N GLY A 266 -16.33 7.79 9.74
CA GLY A 266 -15.92 8.54 8.54
C GLY A 266 -15.18 7.72 7.49
N TYR A 267 -14.99 6.41 7.70
CA TYR A 267 -14.38 5.51 6.72
C TYR A 267 -15.40 4.52 6.16
N THR A 268 -15.30 4.21 4.88
CA THR A 268 -16.24 3.33 4.20
C THR A 268 -15.57 2.39 3.20
N LEU A 269 -16.12 1.19 3.04
CA LEU A 269 -15.83 0.33 1.88
C LEU A 269 -16.70 0.77 0.70
N GLU A 270 -16.08 1.36 -0.31
CA GLU A 270 -16.78 1.85 -1.52
C GLU A 270 -16.49 1.03 -2.78
N PHE A 271 -15.64 0.01 -2.68
CA PHE A 271 -15.35 -0.89 -3.79
C PHE A 271 -16.23 -2.12 -3.75
N ARG A 272 -17.00 -2.34 -4.83
CA ARG A 272 -17.83 -3.53 -5.04
C ARG A 272 -17.65 -3.98 -6.49
N PRO A 273 -16.68 -4.86 -6.80
CA PRO A 273 -16.53 -5.37 -8.15
C PRO A 273 -17.72 -6.27 -8.47
N ASP A 274 -18.22 -6.21 -9.70
CA ASP A 274 -19.10 -7.23 -10.25
C ASP A 274 -18.27 -8.51 -10.42
N LEU A 275 -18.42 -9.46 -9.49
CA LEU A 275 -17.75 -10.76 -9.55
C LEU A 275 -18.57 -11.76 -10.38
N PRO A 276 -17.93 -12.73 -11.06
CA PRO A 276 -18.60 -13.77 -11.84
C PRO A 276 -19.47 -14.72 -11.00
N ILE A 277 -19.36 -14.66 -9.67
CA ILE A 277 -20.17 -15.41 -8.71
C ILE A 277 -20.81 -14.47 -7.69
N THR A 278 -22.00 -14.84 -7.21
CA THR A 278 -22.66 -14.04 -6.16
C THR A 278 -21.95 -14.24 -4.82
N TRP A 279 -21.97 -13.22 -3.97
CA TRP A 279 -21.36 -13.27 -2.63
C TRP A 279 -21.84 -14.44 -1.76
N GLY A 280 -23.07 -14.91 -1.97
CA GLY A 280 -23.63 -16.06 -1.24
C GLY A 280 -23.14 -17.42 -1.74
N GLU A 281 -22.71 -17.51 -3.00
CA GLU A 281 -22.19 -18.75 -3.62
C GLU A 281 -20.72 -18.97 -3.23
N LEU A 282 -19.92 -17.89 -3.19
CA LEU A 282 -18.57 -17.86 -2.60
C LEU A 282 -18.50 -18.45 -1.18
N ILE A 283 -19.57 -18.28 -0.39
CA ILE A 283 -19.66 -18.70 1.02
C ILE A 283 -19.92 -20.21 1.17
N GLY A 284 -20.51 -20.88 0.17
CA GLY A 284 -20.97 -22.27 0.25
C GLY A 284 -19.89 -23.35 0.13
N LEU A 285 -18.64 -22.99 -0.19
CA LEU A 285 -17.55 -23.91 -0.51
C LEU A 285 -16.70 -24.41 0.68
N VAL A 286 -17.11 -24.25 1.94
CA VAL A 286 -16.23 -24.51 3.10
C VAL A 286 -16.85 -25.51 4.11
N ASP A 287 -16.16 -26.64 4.31
CA ASP A 287 -16.46 -27.69 5.30
C ASP A 287 -15.39 -27.70 6.42
N SER A 288 -15.83 -27.99 7.64
CA SER A 288 -15.33 -27.42 8.90
C SER A 288 -14.41 -28.32 9.75
N ASP A 289 -13.61 -29.20 9.14
CA ASP A 289 -12.76 -30.17 9.90
C ASP A 289 -11.27 -30.26 9.45
N GLY A 290 -10.69 -29.22 8.81
CA GLY A 290 -9.33 -29.26 8.23
C GLY A 290 -8.29 -28.24 8.77
N ASP A 291 -7.00 -28.59 8.69
CA ASP A 291 -5.79 -27.76 8.91
C ASP A 291 -5.72 -26.56 7.92
N GLN A 292 -6.57 -25.55 8.13
CA GLN A 292 -6.82 -24.50 7.14
C GLN A 292 -5.79 -23.36 7.07
N SER A 293 -5.68 -22.77 5.87
CA SER A 293 -4.70 -21.77 5.44
C SER A 293 -5.13 -20.34 5.82
N LEU A 294 -4.20 -19.37 5.76
CA LEU A 294 -4.44 -17.94 6.04
C LEU A 294 -5.66 -17.40 5.26
N TYR A 295 -5.89 -17.86 4.04
CA TYR A 295 -7.07 -17.51 3.23
C TYR A 295 -8.41 -17.81 3.94
N ASP A 296 -8.53 -18.95 4.62
CA ASP A 296 -9.73 -19.32 5.38
C ASP A 296 -9.95 -18.42 6.62
N GLN A 297 -8.88 -17.82 7.13
CA GLN A 297 -8.94 -16.87 8.24
C GLN A 297 -9.39 -15.47 7.77
N ILE A 298 -9.09 -15.10 6.52
CA ILE A 298 -9.38 -13.76 5.97
C ILE A 298 -10.70 -13.75 5.17
N LYS A 299 -11.28 -14.90 4.80
CA LYS A 299 -12.55 -14.99 4.05
C LYS A 299 -13.75 -14.33 4.76
N ASN A 300 -13.81 -14.39 6.09
CA ASN A 300 -14.82 -13.67 6.87
C ASN A 300 -14.59 -12.16 6.88
N THR A 301 -13.35 -11.72 6.66
CA THR A 301 -12.93 -10.33 6.67
C THR A 301 -13.09 -9.67 5.29
N LEU A 302 -12.96 -10.44 4.22
CA LEU A 302 -13.23 -9.93 2.87
C LEU A 302 -14.73 -9.64 2.65
N PHE A 303 -15.66 -10.40 3.27
CA PHE A 303 -17.09 -10.33 2.93
C PHE A 303 -18.08 -10.54 4.09
N SER A 304 -17.98 -9.80 5.21
CA SER A 304 -19.01 -9.84 6.27
C SER A 304 -19.73 -8.49 6.51
N ARG A 305 -20.86 -8.34 5.80
CA ARG A 305 -21.95 -7.34 5.97
C ARG A 305 -21.61 -5.86 6.04
#